data_AF-A0A1H6Y2W9-F1
#
_entry.id   AF-A0A1H6Y2W9-F1
#
_cell.length_a   1.000
_cell.length_b   1.000
_cell.length_c   1.000
_cell.angle_alpha   90.00
_cell.angle_beta   90.00
_cell.angle_gamma   90.00
#
_symmetry.space_group_name_H-M   'P 1'
#
loop_
_entity.id
_entity.type
_entity.pdbx_description
1 polymer ?
#
loop_
_entity_poly.entity_id
_entity_poly.type
_entity_poly.pdbx_seq_one_letter_code
_entity_poly.pdbx_strand_id
1 'polypeptide(L)'
;MNNVEIKITGTLSFNNVLNFSIFSSFTRHFFSVLFLLAMVMSYGSNQHGPFYIFVPVFSLIFYYWAIRRSIKKSYKSNKVLQSQFKYLFSSKGVDVSFESGSSTTSWNDIYKVVILKDLIAIFISSNQSFIIPKSWFSSSIEIENFENILTNSLPKNKIKTKTFFIF
;
A
#
# COMPACT_ATOMS: atom_id res chain seq x y z
N MET A 1 -4.12 9.48 -33.09
CA MET A 1 -3.57 9.39 -31.72
C MET A 1 -3.89 7.99 -31.22
N ASN A 2 -2.89 7.13 -31.07
CA ASN A 2 -3.11 5.76 -30.60
C ASN A 2 -3.56 5.81 -29.15
N ASN A 3 -4.79 5.34 -28.89
CA ASN A 3 -5.28 5.09 -27.53
C ASN A 3 -4.44 3.94 -26.97
N VAL A 4 -3.36 4.27 -26.25
CA VAL A 4 -2.57 3.27 -25.53
C VAL A 4 -3.43 2.78 -24.38
N GLU A 5 -4.12 1.67 -24.61
CA GLU A 5 -4.90 0.95 -23.61
C GLU A 5 -3.99 -0.09 -22.96
N ILE A 6 -3.49 0.18 -21.75
CA ILE A 6 -2.82 -0.87 -20.97
C ILE A 6 -3.88 -1.66 -20.23
N LYS A 7 -3.94 -2.97 -20.50
CA LYS A 7 -4.82 -3.91 -19.81
C LYS A 7 -3.98 -4.76 -18.87
N ILE A 8 -4.30 -4.68 -17.58
CA ILE A 8 -3.62 -5.47 -16.53
C ILE A 8 -4.67 -6.33 -15.85
N THR A 9 -4.39 -7.62 -15.71
CA THR A 9 -5.30 -8.53 -15.01
C THR A 9 -4.55 -9.34 -13.98
N GLY A 10 -5.11 -9.49 -12.78
CA GLY A 10 -4.48 -10.30 -11.75
C GLY A 10 -5.31 -10.43 -10.49
N THR A 11 -4.89 -11.34 -9.62
CA THR A 11 -5.47 -11.56 -8.29
C THR A 11 -4.52 -11.01 -7.23
N LEU A 12 -5.08 -10.39 -6.19
CA LEU A 12 -4.27 -9.87 -5.09
C LEU A 12 -3.90 -11.03 -4.17
N SER A 13 -2.59 -11.23 -3.94
CA SER A 13 -2.13 -12.17 -2.92
C SER A 13 -2.29 -11.57 -1.53
N PHE A 14 -2.42 -12.43 -0.52
CA PHE A 14 -2.40 -12.01 0.89
C PHE A 14 -1.15 -11.17 1.22
N ASN A 15 0.01 -11.53 0.69
CA ASN A 15 1.26 -10.80 0.94
C ASN A 15 1.22 -9.38 0.35
N ASN A 16 0.58 -9.19 -0.81
CA ASN A 16 0.44 -7.86 -1.41
C ASN A 16 -0.44 -6.96 -0.53
N VAL A 17 -1.55 -7.49 -0.03
CA VAL A 17 -2.45 -6.78 0.89
C VAL A 17 -1.76 -6.49 2.23
N LEU A 18 -1.00 -7.46 2.76
CA LEU A 18 -0.22 -7.31 3.99
C LEU A 18 0.83 -6.21 3.85
N ASN A 19 1.65 -6.24 2.79
CA ASN A 19 2.72 -5.28 2.54
C ASN A 19 2.16 -3.86 2.41
N PHE A 20 1.07 -3.69 1.66
CA PHE A 20 0.40 -2.39 1.54
C PHE A 20 -0.17 -1.89 2.88
N SER A 21 -0.79 -2.77 3.67
CA SER A 21 -1.39 -2.41 4.96
C SER A 21 -0.35 -2.04 6.01
N ILE A 22 0.77 -2.76 6.03
CA ILE A 22 1.94 -2.43 6.86
C ILE A 22 2.48 -1.07 6.43
N PHE A 23 2.75 -0.86 5.14
CA PHE A 23 3.25 0.41 4.63
C PHE A 23 2.35 1.60 5.02
N SER A 24 1.03 1.46 4.83
CA SER A 24 0.07 2.52 5.14
C SER A 24 -0.11 2.78 6.64
N SER A 25 0.12 1.78 7.50
CA SER A 25 -0.08 1.88 8.95
C SER A 25 1.20 2.02 9.76
N PHE A 26 2.38 1.81 9.15
CA PHE A 26 3.68 1.84 9.81
C PHE A 26 3.96 3.22 10.42
N THR A 27 3.71 4.30 9.67
CA THR A 27 3.96 5.66 10.15
C THR A 27 3.15 6.00 11.40
N ARG A 28 1.86 5.63 11.44
CA ARG A 28 0.98 5.88 12.60
C ARG A 28 1.44 5.13 13.86
N HIS A 29 1.80 3.85 13.72
CA HIS A 29 2.21 3.03 14.86
C HIS A 29 3.64 3.32 15.34
N PHE A 30 4.52 3.74 14.43
CA PHE A 30 5.85 4.19 14.79
C PHE A 30 5.80 5.36 15.78
N PHE A 31 4.95 6.37 15.52
CA PHE A 31 4.80 7.50 16.44
C PHE A 31 4.17 7.11 17.78
N SER A 32 3.22 6.15 17.82
CA SER A 32 2.66 5.68 19.09
C SER A 32 3.71 4.94 19.94
N VAL A 33 4.58 4.14 19.32
CA VAL A 33 5.67 3.46 20.05
C VAL A 33 6.71 4.48 20.54
N LEU A 34 7.08 5.46 19.72
CA LEU A 34 8.01 6.53 20.12
C LEU A 34 7.45 7.34 21.31
N PHE A 35 6.15 7.64 21.29
CA PHE A 35 5.48 8.34 22.39
C PHE A 35 5.48 7.51 23.69
N LEU A 36 5.17 6.22 23.61
CA LEU A 36 5.26 5.30 24.76
C LEU A 36 6.69 5.21 25.30
N LEU A 37 7.69 5.13 24.42
CA LEU A 37 9.10 5.12 24.79
C LEU A 37 9.48 6.39 25.56
N ALA A 38 9.07 7.57 25.06
CA ALA A 38 9.34 8.85 25.71
C ALA A 38 8.68 8.93 27.10
N MET A 39 7.46 8.41 27.25
CA MET A 39 6.83 8.28 28.57
C MET A 39 7.65 7.40 29.50
N VAL A 40 8.02 6.19 29.08
CA VAL A 40 8.79 5.28 29.93
C VAL A 40 10.15 5.88 30.33
N MET A 41 10.83 6.59 29.43
CA MET A 41 12.09 7.28 29.73
C MET A 41 11.90 8.45 30.72
N SER A 42 10.78 9.18 30.64
CA SER A 42 10.45 10.27 31.56
C SER A 42 10.20 9.75 32.99
N TYR A 43 9.52 8.61 33.13
CA TYR A 43 9.24 7.98 34.44
C TYR A 43 10.38 7.10 34.97
N GLY A 44 11.23 6.56 34.10
CA GLY A 44 12.21 5.52 34.42
C GLY A 44 13.57 6.01 34.94
N SER A 45 13.80 7.32 35.03
CA SER A 45 15.13 7.88 35.27
C SER A 45 15.75 7.58 36.64
N ASN A 46 15.00 7.06 37.62
CA ASN A 46 15.51 6.95 39.00
C ASN A 46 15.46 5.55 39.66
N GLN A 47 14.78 4.52 39.13
CA GLN A 47 14.62 3.25 39.88
C GLN A 47 14.51 1.95 39.07
N HIS A 48 14.51 1.97 37.73
CA HIS A 48 14.22 0.78 36.93
C HIS A 48 15.43 0.37 36.07
N GLY A 49 15.93 -0.86 36.29
CA GLY A 49 17.00 -1.49 35.49
C GLY A 49 16.61 -1.71 34.01
N PRO A 50 17.37 -2.46 33.20
CA PRO A 50 17.26 -2.51 31.72
C PRO A 50 15.92 -2.99 31.15
N PHE A 51 14.95 -3.32 32.00
CA PHE A 51 13.64 -3.84 31.63
C PHE A 51 12.76 -2.87 30.81
N TYR A 52 13.01 -1.56 30.88
CA TYR A 52 12.26 -0.55 30.13
C TYR A 52 12.41 -0.67 28.61
N ILE A 53 13.52 -1.26 28.13
CA ILE A 53 13.77 -1.49 26.70
C ILE A 53 12.94 -2.66 26.14
N PHE A 54 12.50 -3.61 26.98
CA PHE A 54 11.70 -4.73 26.49
C PHE A 54 10.29 -4.31 26.08
N VAL A 55 9.68 -3.35 26.79
CA VAL A 55 8.31 -2.86 26.50
C VAL A 55 8.12 -2.39 25.05
N PRO A 56 8.94 -1.46 24.50
CA PRO A 56 8.80 -1.00 23.12
C PRO A 56 9.07 -2.12 22.10
N VAL A 57 10.04 -3.01 22.37
CA VAL A 57 10.38 -4.13 21.48
C VAL A 57 9.22 -5.13 21.40
N PHE A 58 8.67 -5.54 22.55
CA PHE A 58 7.49 -6.40 22.60
C PHE A 58 6.26 -5.73 21.98
N SER A 59 6.09 -4.42 22.14
CA SER A 59 5.00 -3.66 21.51
C SER A 59 5.07 -3.74 19.98
N LEU A 60 6.25 -3.58 19.39
CA LEU A 60 6.45 -3.69 17.94
C LEU A 60 6.18 -5.10 17.41
N ILE A 61 6.67 -6.13 18.11
CA ILE A 61 6.43 -7.54 17.76
C ILE A 61 4.94 -7.87 17.84
N PHE A 62 4.30 -7.47 18.93
CA PHE A 62 2.86 -7.69 19.13
C PHE A 62 2.03 -6.97 18.09
N TYR A 63 2.38 -5.71 17.76
CA TYR A 63 1.74 -4.95 16.71
C TYR A 63 1.83 -5.65 15.35
N TYR A 64 3.02 -6.12 14.95
CA TYR A 64 3.20 -6.86 13.70
C TYR A 64 2.33 -8.12 13.64
N TRP A 65 2.24 -8.85 14.75
CA TRP A 65 1.41 -10.05 14.80
C TRP A 65 -0.08 -9.73 14.76
N ALA A 66 -0.51 -8.70 15.49
CA ALA A 66 -1.90 -8.24 15.55
C ALA A 66 -2.39 -7.77 14.18
N ILE A 67 -1.59 -6.96 13.47
CA ILE A 67 -1.96 -6.46 12.14
C ILE A 67 -2.04 -7.60 11.13
N ARG A 68 -1.07 -8.54 11.16
CA ARG A 68 -1.07 -9.71 10.28
C ARG A 68 -2.31 -10.58 10.49
N ARG A 69 -2.70 -10.81 11.75
CA ARG A 69 -3.91 -11.57 12.09
C ARG A 69 -5.18 -10.87 11.63
N SER A 70 -5.28 -9.55 11.85
CA SER A 70 -6.41 -8.74 11.41
C SER A 70 -6.57 -8.76 9.89
N ILE A 71 -5.49 -8.50 9.15
CA ILE A 71 -5.51 -8.52 7.68
C ILE A 71 -5.84 -9.91 7.17
N LYS A 72 -5.30 -10.98 7.79
CA LYS A 72 -5.62 -12.35 7.37
C LYS A 72 -7.11 -12.65 7.53
N LYS A 73 -7.74 -12.17 8.61
CA LYS A 73 -9.18 -12.28 8.82
C LYS A 73 -9.95 -11.52 7.74
N SER A 74 -9.64 -10.24 7.53
CA SER A 74 -10.31 -9.39 6.54
C SER A 74 -10.14 -9.89 5.11
N TYR A 75 -8.94 -10.36 4.75
CA TYR A 75 -8.66 -10.95 3.45
C TYR A 75 -9.51 -12.20 3.22
N LYS A 76 -9.54 -13.12 4.19
CA LYS A 76 -10.32 -14.37 4.08
C LYS A 76 -11.83 -14.13 3.96
N SER A 77 -12.36 -13.13 4.64
CA SER A 77 -13.80 -12.80 4.59
C SER A 77 -14.19 -11.98 3.35
N ASN A 78 -13.25 -11.24 2.76
CA ASN A 78 -13.55 -10.34 1.65
C ASN A 78 -13.33 -11.04 0.29
N LYS A 79 -14.41 -11.51 -0.32
CA LYS A 79 -14.40 -12.17 -1.63
C LYS A 79 -13.93 -11.24 -2.76
N VAL A 80 -14.16 -9.93 -2.65
CA VAL A 80 -13.74 -8.95 -3.66
C VAL A 80 -12.22 -8.89 -3.75
N LEU A 81 -11.52 -8.88 -2.62
CA LEU A 81 -10.04 -8.89 -2.60
C LEU A 81 -9.44 -10.18 -3.18
N GLN A 82 -10.19 -11.29 -3.13
CA GLN A 82 -9.78 -12.57 -3.69
C GLN A 82 -10.16 -12.72 -5.17
N SER A 83 -11.02 -11.84 -5.68
CA SER A 83 -11.45 -11.86 -7.09
C SER A 83 -10.36 -11.36 -8.03
N GLN A 84 -10.52 -11.69 -9.32
CA GLN A 84 -9.64 -11.19 -10.35
C GLN A 84 -10.00 -9.74 -10.69
N PHE A 85 -9.01 -8.85 -10.57
CA PHE A 85 -9.13 -7.47 -10.99
C PHE A 85 -8.69 -7.34 -12.44
N LYS A 86 -9.42 -6.53 -13.21
CA LYS A 86 -9.06 -6.13 -14.56
C LYS A 86 -9.00 -4.60 -14.59
N TYR A 87 -7.80 -4.09 -14.82
CA TYR A 87 -7.52 -2.67 -14.97
C TYR A 87 -7.35 -2.33 -16.45
N LEU A 88 -7.96 -1.23 -16.86
CA LEU A 88 -7.79 -0.63 -18.18
C LEU A 88 -7.37 0.82 -17.97
N PHE A 89 -6.16 1.13 -18.41
CA PHE A 89 -5.61 2.49 -18.38
C PHE A 89 -5.77 3.09 -19.76
N SER A 90 -6.48 4.20 -19.84
CA SER A 90 -6.70 4.94 -21.09
C SER A 90 -6.31 6.41 -20.94
N SER A 91 -6.38 7.16 -22.03
CA SER A 91 -6.19 8.62 -22.01
C SER A 91 -7.21 9.35 -21.12
N LYS A 92 -8.39 8.76 -20.87
CA LYS A 92 -9.46 9.35 -20.05
C LYS A 92 -9.27 9.11 -18.56
N GLY A 93 -8.66 8.01 -18.18
CA GLY A 93 -8.53 7.61 -16.79
C GLY A 93 -8.24 6.12 -16.60
N VAL A 94 -8.64 5.63 -15.44
CA VAL A 94 -8.48 4.25 -14.98
C VAL A 94 -9.84 3.61 -14.82
N ASP A 95 -10.09 2.54 -15.57
CA ASP A 95 -11.25 1.68 -15.40
C ASP A 95 -10.82 0.40 -14.67
N VAL A 96 -11.55 0.07 -13.60
CA VAL A 96 -11.32 -1.12 -12.79
C VAL A 96 -12.59 -1.95 -12.81
N SER A 97 -12.46 -3.23 -13.13
CA SER A 97 -13.56 -4.19 -13.05
C SER A 97 -13.17 -5.41 -12.25
N PHE A 98 -14.12 -5.91 -11.46
CA PHE A 98 -14.03 -7.11 -10.64
C PHE A 98 -15.41 -7.78 -10.61
N GLU A 99 -15.52 -9.00 -10.09
CA GLU A 99 -16.76 -9.80 -10.20
C GLU A 99 -18.02 -9.11 -9.65
N SER A 100 -17.86 -8.26 -8.64
CA SER A 100 -18.97 -7.59 -7.96
C SER A 100 -19.20 -6.14 -8.39
N GLY A 101 -18.43 -5.62 -9.36
CA GLY A 101 -18.62 -4.24 -9.83
C GLY A 101 -17.50 -3.69 -10.70
N SER A 102 -17.71 -2.44 -11.13
CA SER A 102 -16.71 -1.66 -11.85
C SER A 102 -16.63 -0.24 -11.29
N SER A 103 -15.49 0.40 -11.51
CA SER A 103 -15.22 1.78 -11.11
C SER A 103 -14.42 2.45 -12.21
N THR A 104 -14.81 3.67 -12.57
CA THR A 104 -14.09 4.53 -13.49
C THR A 104 -13.57 5.73 -12.71
N THR A 105 -12.31 6.08 -12.90
CA THR A 105 -11.66 7.20 -12.20
C THR A 105 -10.88 8.03 -13.19
N SER A 106 -11.16 9.34 -13.28
CA SER A 106 -10.38 10.25 -14.13
C SER A 106 -8.99 10.47 -13.55
N TRP A 107 -7.99 10.73 -14.40
CA TRP A 107 -6.65 11.14 -13.97
C TRP A 107 -6.68 12.36 -13.03
N ASN A 108 -7.65 13.27 -13.20
CA ASN A 108 -7.81 14.44 -12.35
C ASN A 108 -8.23 14.08 -10.91
N ASP A 109 -9.04 13.03 -10.75
CA ASP A 109 -9.58 12.57 -9.47
C ASP A 109 -8.57 11.76 -8.66
N ILE A 110 -7.46 11.35 -9.28
CA ILE A 110 -6.40 10.64 -8.58
C ILE A 110 -5.77 11.58 -7.57
N TYR A 111 -5.82 11.21 -6.29
CA TYR A 111 -5.22 11.95 -5.20
C TYR A 111 -3.68 11.89 -5.25
N LYS A 112 -3.13 10.69 -5.38
CA LYS A 112 -1.67 10.46 -5.52
C LYS A 112 -1.38 9.05 -6.04
N VAL A 113 -0.18 8.85 -6.57
CA VAL A 113 0.36 7.52 -6.90
C VAL A 113 1.61 7.29 -6.08
N VAL A 114 1.71 6.11 -5.48
CA VAL A 114 2.87 5.67 -4.72
C VAL A 114 3.47 4.44 -5.40
N ILE A 115 4.68 4.58 -5.92
CA ILE A 115 5.44 3.48 -6.51
C ILE A 115 6.29 2.86 -5.40
N LEU A 116 6.04 1.59 -5.10
CA LEU A 116 6.80 0.78 -4.16
C LEU A 116 7.62 -0.27 -4.91
N LYS A 117 8.51 -0.97 -4.19
CA LYS A 117 9.40 -1.97 -4.77
C LYS A 117 8.64 -3.08 -5.52
N ASP A 118 7.58 -3.61 -4.91
CA ASP A 118 6.85 -4.78 -5.44
C ASP A 118 5.42 -4.46 -5.90
N LEU A 119 4.95 -3.23 -5.67
CA LEU A 119 3.57 -2.84 -5.96
C LEU A 119 3.46 -1.34 -6.29
N ILE A 120 2.43 -0.98 -7.04
CA ILE A 120 2.06 0.40 -7.37
C ILE A 120 0.69 0.64 -6.75
N ALA A 121 0.59 1.70 -5.94
CA ALA A 121 -0.65 2.07 -5.26
C ALA A 121 -1.19 3.40 -5.81
N ILE A 122 -2.36 3.36 -6.44
CA ILE A 122 -3.04 4.54 -6.99
C ILE A 122 -4.13 4.94 -6.00
N PHE A 123 -3.95 6.07 -5.32
CA PHE A 123 -4.90 6.60 -4.34
C PHE A 123 -5.92 7.49 -5.04
N ILE A 124 -7.20 7.16 -4.89
CA ILE A 124 -8.32 7.99 -5.34
C ILE A 124 -8.72 8.96 -4.22
N SER A 125 -8.52 8.56 -2.97
CA SER A 125 -8.71 9.41 -1.80
C SER A 125 -7.64 9.14 -0.75
N SER A 126 -7.70 9.81 0.40
CA SER A 126 -6.76 9.59 1.50
C SER A 126 -6.78 8.17 2.05
N ASN A 127 -7.93 7.48 1.95
CA ASN A 127 -8.17 6.17 2.54
C ASN A 127 -8.53 5.07 1.52
N GLN A 128 -8.62 5.39 0.24
CA GLN A 128 -8.96 4.42 -0.81
C GLN A 128 -7.89 4.42 -1.89
N SER A 129 -7.45 3.23 -2.27
CA SER A 129 -6.44 3.04 -3.30
C SER A 129 -6.65 1.74 -4.06
N PHE A 130 -6.31 1.77 -5.35
CA PHE A 130 -6.06 0.57 -6.14
C PHE A 130 -4.63 0.09 -5.94
N ILE A 131 -4.48 -1.21 -5.71
CA ILE A 131 -3.19 -1.87 -5.49
C ILE A 131 -2.90 -2.73 -6.71
N ILE A 132 -1.76 -2.48 -7.34
CA ILE A 132 -1.32 -3.17 -8.55
C ILE A 132 0.05 -3.78 -8.26
N PRO A 133 0.12 -5.07 -7.92
CA PRO A 133 1.36 -5.81 -7.82
C PRO A 133 2.17 -5.72 -9.12
N LYS A 134 3.47 -5.46 -9.01
CA LYS A 134 4.39 -5.47 -10.15
C LYS A 134 4.52 -6.85 -10.78
N SER A 135 4.18 -7.91 -10.05
CA SER A 135 4.10 -9.29 -10.54
C SER A 135 2.97 -9.53 -11.55
N TRP A 136 2.04 -8.60 -11.74
CA TRP A 136 1.00 -8.71 -12.77
C TRP A 136 1.46 -8.25 -14.16
N PHE A 137 2.64 -7.65 -14.25
CA PHE A 137 3.25 -7.26 -15.51
C PHE A 137 4.16 -8.39 -16.00
N SER A 138 4.24 -8.56 -17.32
CA SER A 138 5.00 -9.65 -17.94
C SER A 138 6.51 -9.38 -17.93
N SER A 139 6.92 -8.11 -17.83
CA SER A 139 8.33 -7.72 -17.86
C SER A 139 8.59 -6.41 -17.11
N SER A 140 9.86 -6.16 -16.76
CA SER A 140 10.32 -4.88 -16.21
C SER A 140 10.07 -3.71 -17.17
N ILE A 141 10.13 -3.96 -18.47
CA ILE A 141 9.87 -2.96 -19.53
C ILE A 141 8.38 -2.54 -19.50
N GLU A 142 7.45 -3.48 -19.30
CA GLU A 142 6.04 -3.13 -19.14
C GLU A 142 5.78 -2.27 -17.89
N ILE A 143 6.49 -2.55 -16.80
CA ILE A 143 6.43 -1.75 -15.57
C ILE A 143 6.93 -0.33 -15.84
N GLU A 144 8.08 -0.18 -16.51
CA GLU A 144 8.64 1.12 -16.85
C GLU A 144 7.73 1.92 -17.78
N ASN A 145 7.16 1.27 -18.80
CA ASN A 145 6.17 1.88 -19.70
C ASN A 145 4.94 2.39 -18.93
N PHE A 146 4.47 1.60 -17.97
CA PHE A 146 3.35 1.99 -17.11
C PHE A 146 3.71 3.17 -16.19
N GLU A 147 4.88 3.15 -15.56
CA GLU A 147 5.38 4.27 -14.74
C GLU A 147 5.54 5.55 -15.56
N ASN A 148 5.97 5.45 -16.82
CA ASN A 148 6.04 6.58 -17.76
C ASN A 148 4.65 7.13 -18.10
N ILE A 149 3.65 6.27 -18.32
CA ILE A 149 2.27 6.71 -18.55
C ILE A 149 1.71 7.44 -17.34
N LEU A 150 1.96 6.92 -16.13
CA LEU A 150 1.56 7.59 -14.89
C LEU A 150 2.22 8.97 -14.78
N THR A 151 3.50 9.08 -15.12
CA THR A 151 4.27 10.33 -15.08
C THR A 151 3.81 11.37 -16.11
N ASN A 152 3.36 10.91 -17.27
CA ASN A 152 2.83 11.79 -18.32
C ASN A 152 1.37 12.19 -18.07
N SER A 153 0.59 11.34 -17.40
CA SER A 153 -0.84 11.55 -17.17
C SER A 153 -1.15 12.32 -15.88
N LEU A 154 -0.18 12.41 -14.95
CA LEU A 154 -0.36 13.04 -13.64
C LEU A 154 0.66 14.14 -13.39
N PRO A 155 0.26 15.24 -12.71
CA PRO A 155 1.19 16.22 -12.19
C PRO A 155 2.26 15.57 -11.29
N LYS A 156 3.53 15.99 -11.43
CA LYS A 156 4.68 15.43 -10.70
C LYS A 156 4.49 15.40 -9.18
N ASN A 157 3.79 16.38 -8.60
CA ASN A 157 3.53 16.45 -7.15
C ASN A 157 2.62 15.32 -6.63
N LYS A 158 1.82 14.68 -7.51
CA LYS A 158 0.97 13.54 -7.18
C LYS A 158 1.73 12.21 -7.19
N ILE A 159 2.94 12.16 -7.75
CA ILE A 159 3.72 10.92 -7.88
C ILE A 159 4.78 10.86 -6.77
N LYS A 160 4.81 9.75 -6.03
CA LYS A 160 5.75 9.53 -4.93
C LYS A 160 6.41 8.17 -5.09
N THR A 161 7.73 8.16 -5.27
CA THR A 161 8.51 6.93 -5.24
C THR A 161 8.97 6.65 -3.82
N LYS A 162 8.70 5.44 -3.31
CA LYS A 162 9.15 5.02 -1.98
C LYS A 162 9.76 3.62 -2.04
N THR A 163 11.02 3.53 -1.66
CA THR A 163 11.66 2.25 -1.40
C THR A 163 11.35 1.84 0.04
N PHE A 164 10.43 0.90 0.23
CA PHE A 164 10.14 0.33 1.54
C PHE A 164 10.70 -1.10 1.58
N PHE A 165 11.75 -1.32 2.36
CA PHE A 165 12.28 -2.66 2.63
C PHE A 165 11.48 -3.26 3.79
N ILE A 166 10.73 -4.33 3.53
CA ILE A 166 10.16 -5.17 4.58
C ILE A 166 11.20 -6.26 4.82
N PHE A 167 11.86 -6.23 5.98
CA PHE A 167 12.70 -7.31 6.49
C PHE A 167 11.82 -8.41 7.10
#